data_AF-A0A3R7BDG2-F1
#
_entry.id   AF-A0A3R7BDG2-F1
#
_cell.length_a   1.000
_cell.length_b   1.000
_cell.length_c   1.000
_cell.angle_alpha   90.00
_cell.angle_beta   90.00
_cell.angle_gamma   90.00
#
_symmetry.space_group_name_H-M   'P 1'
#
loop_
_entity.id
_entity.type
_entity.pdbx_description
1 polymer ?
#
loop_
_entity_poly.entity_id
_entity_poly.type
_entity_poly.pdbx_seq_one_letter_code
_entity_poly.pdbx_strand_id
1 'polypeptide(L)'
;MLDLTSNAKGWLAHVNQKIGPRVGKYRVNLEDLNNIGVGAVVKAVANMDVTVIDEIGPMELHSENFKEAVRNAVESGKLVIGTVHWKVRDKLIDEIRMREDAEIFRVTYENREKLHEVIVKKALQFLKEAIKRY
;
A
#
# COMPACT_ATOMS: atom_id res chain seq x y z
N MET A 1 3.21 -8.27 -9.29
CA MET A 1 3.40 -6.92 -8.74
C MET A 1 4.00 -6.02 -9.83
N LEU A 2 3.63 -4.74 -9.83
CA LEU A 2 4.00 -3.76 -10.84
C LEU A 2 4.30 -2.42 -10.17
N ASP A 3 5.44 -1.83 -10.47
CA ASP A 3 5.70 -0.41 -10.23
C ASP A 3 5.19 0.39 -11.43
N LEU A 4 4.19 1.25 -11.22
CA LEU A 4 3.59 2.05 -12.29
C LEU A 4 4.52 3.15 -12.83
N THR A 5 5.52 3.57 -12.05
CA THR A 5 6.43 4.66 -12.44
C THR A 5 7.53 4.15 -13.36
N SER A 6 8.10 2.98 -13.06
CA SER A 6 9.20 2.38 -13.83
C SER A 6 8.75 1.26 -14.76
N ASN A 7 7.50 0.81 -14.66
CA ASN A 7 6.96 -0.38 -15.31
C ASN A 7 7.68 -1.69 -14.92
N ALA A 8 8.48 -1.67 -13.84
CA ALA A 8 9.15 -2.86 -13.33
C ALA A 8 8.11 -3.88 -12.81
N LYS A 9 8.32 -5.15 -13.15
CA LYS A 9 7.38 -6.24 -12.82
C LYS A 9 8.11 -7.38 -12.14
N GLY A 10 7.44 -7.98 -11.16
CA GLY A 10 7.93 -9.14 -10.42
C GLY A 10 6.78 -10.00 -9.91
N TRP A 11 7.09 -11.23 -9.55
CA TRP A 11 6.13 -12.16 -8.95
C TRP A 11 6.06 -11.90 -7.46
N LEU A 12 4.86 -11.64 -6.92
CA LEU A 12 4.68 -11.57 -5.47
C LEU A 12 4.80 -12.95 -4.82
N ALA A 13 4.20 -13.96 -5.45
CA ALA A 13 4.19 -15.32 -4.96
C ALA A 13 3.96 -16.31 -6.10
N HIS A 14 4.48 -17.53 -5.96
CA HIS A 14 4.29 -18.57 -6.95
C HIS A 14 4.17 -19.96 -6.30
N VAL A 15 3.43 -20.89 -6.93
CA VAL A 15 3.21 -22.26 -6.39
C VAL A 15 4.47 -23.12 -6.48
N ASN A 16 5.28 -22.93 -7.53
CA ASN A 16 6.54 -23.65 -7.75
C ASN A 16 7.75 -22.94 -7.11
N GLN A 17 7.51 -21.85 -6.39
CA GLN A 17 8.59 -21.19 -5.67
C GLN A 17 9.04 -22.06 -4.51
N LYS A 18 10.35 -22.26 -4.40
CA LYS A 18 10.96 -23.17 -3.41
C LYS A 18 11.17 -22.52 -2.05
N ILE A 19 11.43 -21.21 -2.04
CA ILE A 19 11.90 -20.45 -0.88
C ILE A 19 10.91 -19.34 -0.55
N GLY A 20 10.75 -19.05 0.73
CA GLY A 20 9.94 -17.96 1.24
C GLY A 20 8.75 -18.43 2.08
N PRO A 21 8.10 -17.49 2.79
CA PRO A 21 6.93 -17.75 3.60
C PRO A 21 5.80 -18.37 2.78
N ARG A 22 5.08 -19.32 3.38
CA ARG A 22 4.00 -20.04 2.71
C ARG A 22 2.64 -19.44 3.10
N VAL A 23 1.87 -19.03 2.09
CA VAL A 23 0.49 -18.56 2.25
C VAL A 23 -0.41 -19.43 1.38
N GLY A 24 -1.15 -20.34 2.01
CA GLY A 24 -1.93 -21.37 1.32
C GLY A 24 -1.05 -22.28 0.45
N LYS A 25 -1.31 -22.29 -0.87
CA LYS A 25 -0.53 -23.07 -1.84
C LYS A 25 0.67 -22.30 -2.44
N TYR A 26 0.82 -21.03 -2.11
CA TYR A 26 1.86 -20.18 -2.70
C TYR A 26 3.01 -19.95 -1.71
N ARG A 27 4.21 -19.75 -2.23
CA ARG A 27 5.32 -19.17 -1.48
C ARG A 27 5.60 -17.75 -1.95
N VAL A 28 5.74 -16.84 -1.00
CA VAL A 28 5.98 -15.41 -1.25
C VAL A 28 7.43 -15.19 -1.70
N ASN A 29 7.59 -14.45 -2.78
CA ASN A 29 8.88 -13.98 -3.26
C ASN A 29 9.26 -12.67 -2.58
N LEU A 30 9.95 -12.81 -1.44
CA LEU A 30 10.43 -11.66 -0.68
C LEU A 30 11.49 -10.85 -1.44
N GLU A 31 12.24 -11.48 -2.35
CA GLU A 31 13.24 -10.80 -3.16
C GLU A 31 12.58 -9.82 -4.14
N ASP A 32 11.64 -10.29 -4.96
CA ASP A 32 10.89 -9.42 -5.88
C ASP A 32 10.08 -8.37 -5.11
N LEU A 33 9.46 -8.75 -3.99
CA LEU A 33 8.72 -7.83 -3.12
C LEU A 33 9.62 -6.68 -2.65
N ASN A 34 10.83 -6.98 -2.20
CA ASN A 34 11.78 -5.98 -1.71
C ASN A 34 12.38 -5.15 -2.85
N ASN A 35 12.78 -5.77 -3.95
CA ASN A 35 13.45 -5.06 -5.03
C ASN A 35 12.49 -4.14 -5.80
N ILE A 36 11.24 -4.57 -5.98
CA ILE A 36 10.27 -3.86 -6.83
C ILE A 36 9.22 -3.16 -5.98
N GLY A 37 8.56 -3.86 -5.05
CA GLY A 37 7.44 -3.32 -4.28
C GLY A 37 7.89 -2.27 -3.28
N VAL A 38 8.82 -2.64 -2.40
CA VAL A 38 9.44 -1.71 -1.44
C VAL A 38 10.14 -0.57 -2.20
N GLY A 39 10.89 -0.90 -3.25
CA GLY A 39 11.53 0.09 -4.12
C GLY A 39 10.55 1.11 -4.70
N ALA A 40 9.37 0.67 -5.15
CA ALA A 40 8.33 1.55 -5.69
C ALA A 40 7.76 2.48 -4.61
N VAL A 41 7.44 1.95 -3.42
CA VAL A 41 6.93 2.75 -2.30
C VAL A 41 7.94 3.81 -1.88
N VAL A 42 9.20 3.42 -1.68
CA VAL A 42 10.27 4.35 -1.28
C VAL A 42 10.48 5.46 -2.32
N LYS A 43 10.50 5.10 -3.61
CA LYS A 43 10.64 6.10 -4.69
C LYS A 43 9.43 7.02 -4.80
N ALA A 44 8.22 6.50 -4.62
CA ALA A 44 6.99 7.30 -4.64
C ALA A 44 6.99 8.32 -3.50
N VAL A 45 7.32 7.88 -2.28
CA VAL A 45 7.43 8.77 -1.11
C VAL A 45 8.46 9.87 -1.33
N ALA A 46 9.61 9.55 -1.92
CA ALA A 46 10.65 10.54 -2.17
C ALA A 46 10.24 11.55 -3.27
N ASN A 47 9.67 11.08 -4.38
CA ASN A 47 9.62 11.87 -5.62
C ASN A 47 8.20 12.24 -6.11
N MET A 48 7.15 11.69 -5.52
CA MET A 48 5.77 11.89 -5.96
C MET A 48 4.93 12.58 -4.89
N ASP A 49 3.84 13.22 -5.28
CA ASP A 49 2.87 13.83 -4.35
C ASP A 49 1.85 12.82 -3.81
N VAL A 50 1.66 11.72 -4.55
CA VAL A 50 0.69 10.66 -4.24
C VAL A 50 1.37 9.29 -4.32
N THR A 51 1.19 8.48 -3.28
CA THR A 51 1.62 7.08 -3.24
C THR A 51 0.39 6.18 -3.19
N VAL A 52 0.30 5.22 -4.11
CA VAL A 52 -0.80 4.24 -4.16
C VAL A 52 -0.25 2.83 -3.92
N ILE A 53 -0.87 2.08 -2.99
CA ILE A 53 -0.46 0.72 -2.61
C ILE A 53 -1.67 -0.21 -2.72
N ASP A 54 -1.65 -1.12 -3.68
CA ASP A 54 -2.69 -2.13 -3.91
C ASP A 54 -2.06 -3.54 -4.00
N GLU A 55 -2.11 -4.41 -2.99
CA GLU A 55 -2.72 -4.30 -1.65
C GLU A 55 -1.68 -4.34 -0.51
N ILE A 56 -2.12 -4.02 0.71
CA ILE A 56 -1.44 -4.38 1.96
C ILE A 56 -2.12 -5.64 2.51
N GLY A 57 -1.54 -6.79 2.18
CA GLY A 57 -2.11 -8.10 2.42
C GLY A 57 -1.22 -9.04 3.24
N PRO A 58 -1.72 -10.26 3.54
CA PRO A 58 -0.96 -11.25 4.29
C PRO A 58 0.37 -11.64 3.63
N MET A 59 0.46 -11.56 2.29
CA MET A 59 1.69 -11.92 1.58
C MET A 59 2.77 -10.85 1.73
N GLU A 60 2.41 -9.59 1.57
CA GLU A 60 3.32 -8.45 1.63
C GLU A 60 3.82 -8.22 3.06
N LEU A 61 2.96 -8.44 4.06
CA LEU A 61 3.29 -8.31 5.48
C LEU A 61 4.25 -9.38 6.01
N HIS A 62 4.69 -10.32 5.17
CA HIS A 62 5.85 -11.14 5.51
C HIS A 62 7.20 -10.43 5.30
N SER A 63 7.24 -9.30 4.60
CA SER A 63 8.44 -8.48 4.46
C SER A 63 8.45 -7.34 5.48
N GLU A 64 9.42 -7.36 6.39
CA GLU A 64 9.65 -6.24 7.32
C GLU A 64 10.05 -4.95 6.57
N ASN A 65 10.78 -5.07 5.45
CA ASN A 65 11.12 -3.93 4.61
C ASN A 65 9.87 -3.29 3.99
N PHE A 66 8.88 -4.12 3.63
CA PHE A 66 7.60 -3.61 3.13
C PHE A 66 6.80 -2.91 4.23
N LYS A 67 6.72 -3.51 5.43
CA LYS A 67 6.07 -2.84 6.57
C LYS A 67 6.70 -1.48 6.85
N GLU A 68 8.02 -1.41 6.84
CA GLU A 68 8.75 -0.19 7.09
C GLU A 68 8.56 0.84 5.99
N ALA A 69 8.54 0.43 4.72
CA ALA A 69 8.23 1.35 3.62
C ALA A 69 6.80 1.90 3.71
N VAL A 70 5.82 1.09 4.09
CA VAL A 70 4.44 1.54 4.31
C VAL A 70 4.38 2.53 5.50
N ARG A 71 5.09 2.25 6.60
CA ARG A 71 5.18 3.16 7.76
C ARG A 71 5.76 4.52 7.35
N ASN A 72 6.89 4.51 6.66
CA ASN A 72 7.51 5.74 6.15
C ASN A 72 6.60 6.47 5.16
N ALA A 73 5.82 5.75 4.34
CA ALA A 73 4.87 6.36 3.43
C ALA A 73 3.79 7.14 4.17
N VAL A 74 3.14 6.54 5.18
CA VAL A 74 2.10 7.23 5.95
C VAL A 74 2.67 8.34 6.84
N GLU A 75 3.95 8.27 7.23
CA GLU A 75 4.64 9.32 7.99
C GLU A 75 5.15 10.48 7.13
N SER A 76 5.17 10.34 5.80
CA SER A 76 5.74 11.34 4.88
C SER A 76 5.00 12.67 4.80
N GLY A 77 3.77 12.74 5.33
CA GLY A 77 2.87 13.90 5.20
C GLY A 77 2.31 14.09 3.78
N LYS A 78 2.63 13.20 2.84
CA LYS A 78 2.09 13.16 1.48
C LYS A 78 0.85 12.29 1.41
N LEU A 79 0.10 12.40 0.32
CA LEU A 79 -1.12 11.62 0.14
C LEU A 79 -0.77 10.14 -0.09
N VAL A 80 -1.28 9.26 0.77
CA VAL A 80 -1.18 7.81 0.60
C VAL A 80 -2.58 7.23 0.43
N ILE A 81 -2.78 6.42 -0.61
CA ILE A 81 -4.00 5.66 -0.86
C ILE A 81 -3.63 4.18 -0.85
N GLY A 82 -4.19 3.41 0.08
CA GLY A 82 -3.89 1.99 0.23
C GLY A 82 -5.15 1.14 0.31
N THR A 83 -5.10 -0.07 -0.25
CA THR A 83 -6.09 -1.11 0.06
C THR A 83 -5.51 -2.05 1.13
N VAL A 84 -6.33 -2.43 2.10
CA VAL A 84 -5.92 -3.36 3.17
C VAL A 84 -6.83 -4.57 3.12
N HIS A 85 -6.23 -5.76 3.03
CA HIS A 85 -7.01 -6.99 2.98
C HIS A 85 -7.77 -7.20 4.30
N TRP A 86 -9.10 -7.41 4.25
CA TRP A 86 -9.99 -7.36 5.42
C TRP A 86 -9.67 -8.35 6.56
N LYS A 87 -8.99 -9.47 6.24
CA LYS A 87 -8.55 -10.47 7.23
C LYS A 87 -7.24 -10.13 7.93
N VAL A 88 -6.53 -9.11 7.48
CA VAL A 88 -5.24 -8.74 8.05
C VAL A 88 -5.43 -8.24 9.47
N ARG A 89 -4.64 -8.82 10.38
CA ARG A 89 -4.44 -8.35 11.74
C ARG A 89 -2.94 -8.21 11.93
N ASP A 90 -2.45 -6.99 11.80
CA ASP A 90 -1.04 -6.67 11.92
C ASP A 90 -0.93 -5.32 12.64
N LYS A 91 0.08 -5.20 13.50
CA LYS A 91 0.33 -3.99 14.30
C LYS A 91 0.46 -2.74 13.42
N LEU A 92 1.06 -2.87 12.23
CA LEU A 92 1.16 -1.77 11.28
C LEU A 92 -0.22 -1.23 10.88
N ILE A 93 -1.19 -2.11 10.64
CA ILE A 93 -2.54 -1.68 10.28
C ILE A 93 -3.20 -0.97 11.45
N ASP A 94 -3.06 -1.50 12.67
CA ASP A 94 -3.62 -0.88 13.86
C ASP A 94 -2.97 0.49 14.15
N GLU A 95 -1.66 0.63 13.95
CA GLU A 95 -0.92 1.90 14.00
C GLU A 95 -1.52 2.91 13.00
N ILE A 96 -1.75 2.51 11.74
CA ILE A 96 -2.38 3.36 10.72
C ILE A 96 -3.81 3.75 11.12
N ARG A 97 -4.60 2.82 11.68
CA ARG A 97 -5.99 3.09 12.10
C ARG A 97 -6.09 4.13 13.21
N MET A 98 -5.07 4.23 14.05
CA MET A 98 -5.04 5.15 15.19
C MET A 98 -4.58 6.56 14.82
N ARG A 99 -4.12 6.79 13.59
CA ARG A 99 -3.70 8.11 13.15
C ARG A 99 -4.90 9.02 12.93
N GLU A 100 -4.81 10.24 13.44
CA GLU A 100 -5.86 11.26 13.29
C GLU A 100 -5.99 11.76 11.84
N ASP A 101 -4.94 11.63 11.03
CA ASP A 101 -4.90 12.02 9.62
C ASP A 101 -5.27 10.87 8.65
N ALA A 102 -5.65 9.70 9.17
CA ALA A 102 -6.05 8.56 8.36
C ALA A 102 -7.58 8.41 8.28
N GLU A 103 -8.07 8.16 7.06
CA GLU A 103 -9.47 7.80 6.83
C GLU A 103 -9.57 6.36 6.32
N ILE A 104 -10.38 5.53 7.00
CA ILE A 104 -10.56 4.11 6.63
C ILE A 104 -11.98 3.86 6.18
N PHE A 105 -12.11 3.39 4.93
CA PHE A 105 -13.40 2.98 4.36
C PHE A 105 -13.49 1.47 4.31
N ARG A 106 -14.46 0.90 5.03
CA ARG A 106 -14.81 -0.51 4.85
C ARG A 106 -15.60 -0.65 3.55
N VAL A 107 -15.05 -1.38 2.58
CA VAL A 107 -15.75 -1.68 1.33
C VAL A 107 -16.88 -2.68 1.60
N THR A 108 -18.08 -2.36 1.12
CA THR A 108 -19.30 -3.20 1.19
C THR A 108 -19.94 -3.30 -0.19
N TYR A 109 -20.89 -4.20 -0.37
CA TYR A 109 -21.61 -4.33 -1.65
C TYR A 109 -22.37 -3.05 -2.03
N GLU A 110 -22.84 -2.33 -1.03
CA GLU A 110 -23.65 -1.11 -1.18
C GLU A 110 -22.79 0.09 -1.57
N ASN A 111 -21.53 0.17 -1.10
CA ASN A 111 -20.67 1.34 -1.33
C ASN A 111 -19.64 1.17 -2.45
N ARG A 112 -19.29 -0.06 -2.85
CA ARG A 112 -18.15 -0.32 -3.75
C ARG A 112 -18.21 0.45 -5.08
N GLU A 113 -19.40 0.61 -5.64
CA GLU A 113 -19.59 1.24 -6.95
C GLU A 113 -19.34 2.76 -6.89
N LYS A 114 -19.52 3.40 -5.74
CA LYS A 114 -19.38 4.87 -5.59
C LYS A 114 -18.17 5.29 -4.75
N LEU A 115 -17.52 4.34 -4.09
CA LEU A 115 -16.43 4.64 -3.15
C LEU A 115 -15.26 5.37 -3.84
N HIS A 116 -14.97 5.03 -5.09
CA HIS A 116 -13.91 5.67 -5.87
C HIS A 116 -14.15 7.18 -6.05
N GLU A 117 -15.40 7.63 -6.22
CA GLU A 117 -15.75 9.06 -6.32
C GLU A 117 -15.43 9.80 -5.01
N VAL A 118 -15.74 9.17 -3.87
CA VAL A 118 -15.46 9.72 -2.54
C VAL A 118 -13.96 9.84 -2.31
N ILE A 119 -13.19 8.79 -2.65
CA ILE A 119 -11.73 8.78 -2.51
C ILE A 119 -11.11 9.87 -3.38
N VAL A 120 -11.50 9.97 -4.67
CA VAL A 120 -10.98 10.99 -5.59
C VAL A 120 -11.31 12.39 -5.11
N LYS A 121 -12.53 12.64 -4.62
CA LYS A 121 -12.91 13.95 -4.07
C LYS A 121 -12.03 14.34 -2.88
N LYS A 122 -11.79 13.41 -1.95
CA LYS A 122 -10.92 13.65 -0.78
C LYS A 122 -9.46 13.86 -1.16
N ALA A 123 -8.95 13.04 -2.07
CA ALA A 123 -7.60 13.18 -2.62
C ALA A 123 -7.39 14.58 -3.24
N LEU A 124 -8.32 15.02 -4.08
CA LEU A 124 -8.26 16.35 -4.72
C LEU A 124 -8.35 17.49 -3.69
N GLN A 125 -9.15 17.32 -2.63
CA GLN A 125 -9.22 18.30 -1.55
C GLN A 125 -7.88 18.38 -0.80
N PHE A 126 -7.33 17.25 -0.39
CA PHE A 126 -6.04 17.17 0.30
C PHE A 126 -4.93 17.84 -0.53
N LEU A 127 -4.82 17.51 -1.82
CA LEU A 127 -3.80 18.09 -2.69
C LEU A 127 -3.95 19.61 -2.86
N LYS A 128 -5.17 20.13 -2.94
CA LYS A 128 -5.43 21.58 -2.98
C LYS A 128 -4.99 22.28 -1.70
N GLU A 129 -5.20 21.64 -0.55
CA GLU A 129 -4.78 22.18 0.75
C GLU A 129 -3.26 22.12 0.93
N ALA A 130 -2.61 21.06 0.44
CA ALA A 130 -1.16 20.93 0.46
C ALA A 130 -0.47 22.00 -0.39
N ILE A 131 -0.97 22.30 -1.60
CA ILE A 131 -0.42 23.34 -2.48
C ILE A 131 -0.50 24.73 -1.83
N LYS A 132 -1.57 25.02 -1.10
CA LYS A 132 -1.76 26.32 -0.43
C LYS A 132 -0.82 26.57 0.77
N ARG A 133 -0.15 25.52 1.27
CA ARG A 133 0.79 25.62 2.39
C ARG A 133 2.20 26.05 1.95
N TYR A 134 2.44 26.11 0.64
CA TYR A 134 3.65 26.64 0.00
C TYR A 134 3.36 27.99 -0.64
#